data_AF-A0A8H4WBU9-F1
#
_entry.id   AF-A0A8H4WBU9-F1
#
_cell.length_a   1.000
_cell.length_b   1.000
_cell.length_c   1.000
_cell.angle_alpha   90.00
_cell.angle_beta   90.00
_cell.angle_gamma   90.00
#
_symmetry.space_group_name_H-M   'P 1'
#
loop_
_entity.id
_entity.type
_entity.pdbx_description
1 polymer ?
#
loop_
_entity_poly.entity_id
_entity_poly.type
_entity_poly.pdbx_seq_one_letter_code
_entity_poly.pdbx_strand_id
1 'polypeptide(L)'
;MTSNENYAVFRECLSNAIVARSEEKPKPTRRKPKGKRTERKDVTTATTVSSGRADPEELAEFVDFLASETFTIFPDPLQTLSYAAIQHDPTLSTLYIPPDSDTPLSRATLEPLFSPIPVSVTESLLVYGIIPDASDLLDFLAPVLAEYTSSVTTGPPAWANTRADACEICERDWIPLSYHHLIPRGVHAKVVKKGWHDEWMLNSVAWLCRACHSFVHRMASNEELAREWFTVERICEREDVRDWAMWVGRVRWKAS
;
A
#
# COMPACT_ATOMS: atom_id res chain seq x y z
N MET A 1 3.33 9.94 -2.80
CA MET A 1 4.05 8.70 -2.50
C MET A 1 5.37 8.70 -3.23
N THR A 2 6.44 8.19 -2.62
CA THR A 2 7.75 8.02 -3.27
C THR A 2 7.85 6.63 -3.89
N SER A 3 8.77 6.42 -4.85
CA SER A 3 9.02 5.10 -5.45
C SER A 3 9.30 4.01 -4.39
N ASN A 4 9.92 4.37 -3.26
CA ASN A 4 10.18 3.45 -2.16
C ASN A 4 8.90 3.01 -1.40
N GLU A 5 7.94 3.91 -1.20
CA GLU A 5 6.65 3.56 -0.60
C GLU A 5 5.84 2.67 -1.54
N ASN A 6 5.85 2.97 -2.83
CA ASN A 6 5.19 2.17 -3.85
C ASN A 6 5.80 0.77 -3.98
N TYR A 7 7.12 0.65 -3.87
CA TYR A 7 7.80 -0.64 -3.81
C TYR A 7 7.28 -1.50 -2.66
N ALA A 8 7.12 -0.91 -1.46
CA ALA A 8 6.60 -1.63 -0.30
C ALA A 8 5.16 -2.14 -0.52
N VAL A 9 4.30 -1.33 -1.13
CA VAL A 9 2.93 -1.73 -1.50
C VAL A 9 2.95 -2.86 -2.52
N PHE A 10 3.75 -2.74 -3.59
CA PHE A 10 3.87 -3.78 -4.61
C PHE A 10 4.35 -5.11 -4.01
N ARG A 11 5.37 -5.06 -3.15
CA ARG A 11 5.89 -6.23 -2.43
C ARG A 11 4.81 -6.91 -1.59
N GLU A 12 3.96 -6.14 -0.92
CA GLU A 12 2.82 -6.67 -0.14
C GLU A 12 1.79 -7.37 -1.04
N CYS A 13 1.39 -6.75 -2.15
CA CYS A 13 0.48 -7.37 -3.13
C CYS A 13 1.07 -8.69 -3.67
N LEU A 14 2.36 -8.70 -4.01
CA LEU A 14 3.05 -9.90 -4.49
C LEU A 14 3.09 -11.00 -3.43
N SER A 15 3.40 -10.65 -2.18
CA SER A 15 3.37 -11.58 -1.05
C SER A 15 2.00 -12.23 -0.89
N ASN A 16 0.92 -11.42 -0.92
CA ASN A 16 -0.45 -11.91 -0.80
C ASN A 16 -0.80 -12.89 -1.93
N ALA A 17 -0.42 -12.58 -3.17
CA ALA A 17 -0.64 -13.46 -4.32
C ALA A 17 0.13 -14.79 -4.23
N ILE A 18 1.39 -14.76 -3.75
CA ILE A 18 2.21 -15.97 -3.55
C ILE A 18 1.61 -16.86 -2.47
N VAL A 19 1.16 -16.28 -1.35
CA VAL A 19 0.50 -17.01 -0.26
C VAL A 19 -0.80 -17.65 -0.77
N ALA A 20 -1.66 -16.90 -1.46
CA ALA A 20 -2.92 -17.40 -2.01
C ALA A 20 -2.70 -18.61 -2.94
N ARG A 21 -1.75 -18.51 -3.88
CA ARG A 21 -1.41 -19.61 -4.80
C ARG A 21 -0.83 -20.84 -4.10
N SER A 22 -0.13 -20.63 -2.99
CA SER A 22 0.44 -21.72 -2.19
C SER A 22 -0.63 -22.51 -1.43
N GLU A 23 -1.72 -21.86 -1.02
CA GLU A 23 -2.86 -22.48 -0.32
C GLU A 23 -3.82 -23.21 -1.26
N GLU A 24 -3.94 -22.77 -2.52
CA GLU A 24 -4.82 -23.37 -3.55
C GLU A 24 -4.32 -24.72 -4.11
N LYS A 25 -3.08 -25.14 -3.82
CA LYS A 25 -2.57 -26.44 -4.29
C LYS A 25 -3.46 -27.60 -3.77
N PRO A 26 -4.01 -28.45 -4.67
CA PRO A 26 -4.87 -29.55 -4.24
C PRO A 26 -4.09 -30.54 -3.38
N LYS A 27 -4.63 -30.88 -2.20
CA LYS A 27 -4.08 -31.95 -1.35
C LYS A 27 -3.90 -33.22 -2.20
N PRO A 28 -2.72 -33.88 -2.16
CA PRO A 28 -2.55 -35.15 -2.85
C PRO A 28 -3.57 -36.14 -2.28
N THR A 29 -4.44 -36.65 -3.15
CA THR A 29 -5.42 -37.67 -2.77
C THR A 29 -4.66 -38.89 -2.23
N ARG A 30 -4.81 -39.18 -0.94
CA ARG A 30 -4.29 -40.41 -0.32
C ARG A 30 -4.95 -41.62 -1.01
N ARG A 31 -4.30 -42.15 -2.05
CA ARG A 31 -4.64 -43.48 -2.58
C ARG A 31 -4.37 -44.50 -1.47
N LYS A 32 -5.42 -45.19 -1.01
CA LYS A 32 -5.31 -46.33 -0.09
C LYS A 32 -4.39 -47.40 -0.72
N PRO A 33 -3.40 -47.95 0.01
CA PRO A 33 -2.56 -49.00 -0.53
C PRO A 33 -3.36 -50.31 -0.53
N LYS A 34 -3.56 -50.88 -1.73
CA LYS A 34 -4.03 -52.25 -1.91
C LYS A 34 -2.78 -53.13 -1.92
N GLY A 35 -2.60 -53.93 -0.87
CA GLY A 35 -1.39 -54.73 -0.69
C GLY A 35 -1.29 -55.91 -1.65
N LYS A 36 -0.08 -56.13 -2.20
CA LYS A 36 0.60 -57.43 -2.24
C LYS A 36 2.09 -57.28 -2.60
N ARG A 37 2.92 -57.95 -1.80
CA ARG A 37 4.38 -58.26 -1.88
C ARG A 37 4.79 -58.73 -3.29
N THR A 38 6.02 -58.67 -3.83
CA THR A 38 7.45 -58.49 -3.42
C THR A 38 8.18 -58.38 -4.79
N GLU A 39 9.25 -57.63 -5.05
CA GLU A 39 10.66 -57.87 -4.67
C GLU A 39 11.59 -56.94 -5.50
N ARG A 40 12.78 -56.63 -4.94
CA ARG A 40 14.08 -56.24 -5.55
C ARG A 40 14.48 -54.75 -5.71
N LYS A 41 15.72 -54.54 -5.23
CA LYS A 41 16.60 -53.36 -5.15
C LYS A 41 16.71 -52.56 -6.46
N ASP A 42 16.79 -51.24 -6.34
CA ASP A 42 18.01 -50.51 -6.71
C ASP A 42 18.15 -49.19 -5.94
N VAL A 43 19.40 -48.80 -5.70
CA VAL A 43 19.82 -47.57 -5.04
C VAL A 43 19.70 -46.44 -6.04
N THR A 44 18.88 -45.43 -5.74
CA THR A 44 19.06 -44.11 -6.32
C THR A 44 18.77 -43.09 -5.24
N THR A 45 19.81 -42.35 -4.86
CA THR A 45 19.75 -41.22 -3.94
C THR A 45 18.86 -40.14 -4.57
N ALA A 46 17.55 -40.28 -4.38
CA ALA A 46 16.61 -39.21 -4.66
C ALA A 46 16.76 -38.19 -3.53
N THR A 47 17.34 -37.05 -3.85
CA THR A 47 17.18 -35.84 -3.06
C THR A 47 15.68 -35.53 -3.01
N THR A 48 15.01 -36.07 -1.99
CA THR A 48 13.68 -35.65 -1.59
C THR A 48 13.79 -34.20 -1.17
N VAL A 49 13.47 -33.29 -2.09
CA VAL A 49 13.06 -31.93 -1.72
C VAL A 49 11.77 -32.12 -0.92
N SER A 50 11.94 -32.16 0.40
CA SER A 50 10.86 -32.26 1.36
C SER A 50 9.96 -31.06 1.12
N SER A 51 8.69 -31.32 0.78
CA SER A 51 7.60 -30.36 0.87
C SER A 51 7.26 -30.05 2.33
N GLY A 52 8.27 -29.63 3.10
CA GLY A 52 8.10 -28.95 4.37
C GLY A 52 7.62 -27.54 4.10
N ARG A 53 6.79 -26.99 4.99
CA ARG A 53 6.43 -25.57 4.98
C ARG A 53 7.70 -24.76 4.75
N ALA A 54 7.73 -23.92 3.71
CA ALA A 54 8.80 -22.96 3.52
C ALA A 54 8.97 -22.19 4.84
N ASP A 55 10.22 -22.02 5.27
CA ASP A 55 10.54 -21.20 6.42
C ASP A 55 9.99 -19.78 6.18
N PRO A 56 9.27 -19.14 7.13
CA PRO A 56 8.83 -17.76 6.94
C PRO A 56 9.94 -16.79 6.51
N GLU A 57 11.18 -17.04 6.94
CA GLU A 57 12.35 -16.26 6.54
C GLU A 57 12.71 -16.49 5.06
N GLU A 58 12.75 -17.75 4.61
CA GLU A 58 12.95 -18.13 3.20
C GLU A 58 11.85 -17.56 2.29
N LEU A 59 10.59 -17.58 2.74
CA LEU A 59 9.48 -16.97 2.00
C LEU A 59 9.64 -15.46 1.87
N ALA A 60 10.08 -14.78 2.94
CA ALA A 60 10.31 -13.34 2.89
C ALA A 60 11.43 -12.98 1.92
N GLU A 61 12.56 -13.69 1.97
CA GLU A 61 13.68 -13.52 1.02
C GLU A 61 13.26 -13.78 -0.43
N PHE A 62 12.44 -14.80 -0.66
CA PHE A 62 11.88 -15.11 -1.97
C PHE A 62 10.98 -13.98 -2.49
N VAL A 63 10.09 -13.45 -1.65
CA VAL A 63 9.24 -12.30 -2.01
C VAL A 63 10.09 -11.07 -2.31
N ASP A 64 11.11 -10.79 -1.49
CA ASP A 64 12.01 -9.65 -1.69
C ASP A 64 12.76 -9.73 -3.02
N PHE A 65 13.30 -10.90 -3.35
CA PHE A 65 13.96 -11.13 -4.63
C PHE A 65 13.01 -10.88 -5.82
N LEU A 66 11.82 -11.47 -5.81
CA LEU A 66 10.86 -11.30 -6.90
C LEU A 66 10.38 -9.84 -7.01
N ALA A 67 10.14 -9.18 -5.87
CA ALA A 67 9.71 -7.79 -5.84
C ALA A 67 10.79 -6.87 -6.41
N SER A 68 12.06 -7.06 -6.03
CA SER A 68 13.17 -6.21 -6.52
C SER A 68 13.39 -6.38 -8.02
N GLU A 69 13.42 -7.62 -8.51
CA GLU A 69 13.65 -7.91 -9.93
C GLU A 69 12.47 -7.47 -10.81
N THR A 70 11.24 -7.50 -10.29
CA THR A 70 10.05 -7.12 -11.07
C THR A 70 9.82 -5.62 -11.05
N PHE A 71 9.83 -4.99 -9.86
CA PHE A 71 9.43 -3.59 -9.71
C PHE A 71 10.42 -2.62 -10.36
N THR A 72 11.72 -2.91 -10.27
CA THR A 72 12.78 -2.04 -10.83
C THR A 72 12.76 -2.01 -12.36
N ILE A 73 12.13 -2.99 -13.00
CA ILE A 73 11.98 -3.10 -14.45
C ILE A 73 10.79 -2.28 -14.97
N PHE A 74 9.82 -1.96 -14.10
CA PHE A 74 8.67 -1.17 -14.52
C PHE A 74 9.06 0.25 -14.95
N PRO A 75 8.31 0.88 -15.88
CA PRO A 75 8.54 2.28 -16.23
C PRO A 75 8.40 3.22 -15.02
N ASP A 76 9.18 4.31 -14.99
CA ASP A 76 9.13 5.30 -13.90
C ASP A 76 7.71 5.80 -13.56
N PRO A 77 6.81 6.07 -14.53
CA PRO A 77 5.44 6.48 -14.22
C PRO A 77 4.63 5.42 -13.44
N LEU A 78 4.95 4.13 -13.63
CA LEU A 78 4.31 3.03 -12.92
C LEU A 78 4.93 2.84 -11.53
N GLN A 79 6.24 3.01 -11.39
CA GLN A 79 6.93 2.96 -10.09
C GLN A 79 6.53 4.11 -9.17
N THR A 80 6.21 5.28 -9.73
CA THR A 80 5.84 6.50 -8.97
C THR A 80 4.34 6.84 -9.04
N LEU A 81 3.53 5.90 -9.55
CA LEU A 81 2.09 6.05 -9.70
C LEU A 81 1.45 6.45 -8.37
N SER A 82 0.52 7.39 -8.41
CA SER A 82 -0.21 7.82 -7.22
C SER A 82 -1.54 8.44 -7.63
N TYR A 83 -2.45 8.62 -6.66
CA TYR A 83 -3.68 9.36 -6.92
C TYR A 83 -3.39 10.75 -7.53
N ALA A 84 -2.42 11.49 -7.00
CA ALA A 84 -2.06 12.79 -7.56
C ALA A 84 -1.55 12.67 -9.02
N ALA A 85 -0.71 11.68 -9.31
CA ALA A 85 -0.19 11.47 -10.67
C ALA A 85 -1.32 11.25 -11.69
N ILE A 86 -2.33 10.45 -11.36
CA ILE A 86 -3.45 10.18 -12.28
C ILE A 86 -4.42 11.34 -12.43
N GLN A 87 -4.50 12.23 -11.43
CA GLN A 87 -5.29 13.46 -11.55
C GLN A 87 -4.58 14.50 -12.44
N HIS A 88 -3.26 14.56 -12.37
CA HIS A 88 -2.45 15.48 -13.17
C HIS A 88 -2.22 14.98 -14.61
N ASP A 89 -2.16 13.66 -14.80
CA ASP A 89 -2.06 13.01 -16.11
C ASP A 89 -3.10 11.87 -16.24
N PRO A 90 -4.28 12.17 -16.84
CA PRO A 90 -5.33 11.18 -17.05
C PRO A 90 -4.92 10.01 -17.96
N THR A 91 -3.83 10.14 -18.73
CA THR A 91 -3.34 9.05 -19.57
C THR A 91 -2.81 7.88 -18.73
N LEU A 92 -2.25 8.16 -17.56
CA LEU A 92 -1.79 7.14 -16.61
C LEU A 92 -2.95 6.25 -16.12
N SER A 93 -4.12 6.84 -15.86
CA SER A 93 -5.32 6.07 -15.51
C SER A 93 -5.74 5.15 -16.65
N THR A 94 -5.66 5.62 -17.89
CA THR A 94 -6.05 4.82 -19.07
C THR A 94 -5.07 3.68 -19.33
N LEU A 95 -3.78 3.89 -19.03
CA LEU A 95 -2.72 2.91 -19.27
C LEU A 95 -2.63 1.85 -18.17
N TYR A 96 -2.75 2.24 -16.89
CA TYR A 96 -2.38 1.37 -15.77
C TYR A 96 -3.51 0.99 -14.83
N ILE A 97 -4.70 1.60 -14.96
CA ILE A 97 -5.84 1.30 -14.09
C ILE A 97 -6.89 0.52 -14.89
N PRO A 98 -7.26 -0.70 -14.45
CA PRO A 98 -8.40 -1.41 -15.01
C PRO A 98 -9.69 -0.57 -14.92
N PRO A 99 -10.56 -0.58 -15.94
CA PRO A 99 -11.80 0.21 -15.94
C PRO A 99 -12.79 -0.23 -14.85
N ASP A 100 -12.78 -1.51 -14.48
CA ASP A 100 -13.53 -2.09 -13.38
C ASP A 100 -12.79 -3.30 -12.79
N SER A 101 -13.27 -3.84 -11.67
CA SER A 101 -12.67 -5.01 -10.99
C SER A 101 -12.73 -6.30 -11.82
N ASP A 102 -13.66 -6.36 -12.77
CA ASP A 102 -14.00 -7.59 -13.50
C ASP A 102 -13.35 -7.64 -14.88
N THR A 103 -12.79 -6.53 -15.35
CA THR A 103 -12.17 -6.34 -16.66
C THR A 103 -10.70 -5.99 -16.49
N PRO A 104 -9.77 -6.97 -16.57
CA PRO A 104 -8.35 -6.72 -16.41
C PRO A 104 -7.79 -5.88 -17.58
N LEU A 105 -6.60 -5.31 -17.35
CA LEU A 105 -5.85 -4.63 -18.42
C LEU A 105 -5.64 -5.56 -19.61
N SER A 106 -5.67 -4.98 -20.82
CA SER A 106 -5.50 -5.75 -22.04
C SER A 106 -4.11 -6.39 -22.12
N ARG A 107 -4.01 -7.55 -22.77
CA ARG A 107 -2.73 -8.23 -23.01
C ARG A 107 -1.72 -7.36 -23.75
N ALA A 108 -2.18 -6.50 -24.67
CA ALA A 108 -1.34 -5.56 -25.41
C ALA A 108 -0.67 -4.51 -24.49
N THR A 109 -1.27 -4.22 -23.34
CA THR A 109 -0.71 -3.33 -22.31
C THR A 109 0.24 -4.08 -21.38
N LEU A 110 -0.10 -5.31 -20.99
CA LEU A 110 0.66 -6.11 -20.03
C LEU A 110 1.95 -6.71 -20.62
N GLU A 111 1.92 -7.17 -21.87
CA GLU A 111 3.09 -7.81 -22.50
C GLU A 111 4.34 -6.92 -22.50
N PRO A 112 4.28 -5.63 -22.90
CA PRO A 112 5.45 -4.75 -22.84
C PRO A 112 5.98 -4.50 -21.42
N LEU A 113 5.13 -4.61 -20.39
CA LEU A 113 5.53 -4.42 -18.99
C LEU A 113 6.24 -5.63 -18.42
N PHE A 114 5.83 -6.84 -18.82
CA PHE A 114 6.36 -8.09 -18.26
C PHE A 114 7.41 -8.77 -19.14
N SER A 115 7.46 -8.47 -20.44
CA SER A 115 8.48 -9.00 -21.35
C SER A 115 9.93 -8.73 -20.91
N PRO A 116 10.28 -7.56 -20.32
CA PRO A 116 11.65 -7.30 -19.87
C PRO A 116 12.00 -7.96 -18.53
N ILE A 117 11.06 -8.65 -17.87
CA ILE A 117 11.30 -9.31 -16.59
C ILE A 117 12.37 -10.42 -16.77
N PRO A 118 13.39 -10.47 -15.91
CA PRO A 118 14.44 -11.50 -15.98
C PRO A 118 13.88 -12.92 -15.90
N VAL A 119 14.45 -13.84 -16.70
CA VAL A 119 14.05 -15.26 -16.70
C VAL A 119 14.22 -15.92 -15.33
N SER A 120 15.14 -15.43 -14.51
CA SER A 120 15.35 -15.86 -13.11
C SER A 120 14.09 -15.73 -12.25
N VAL A 121 13.25 -14.72 -12.49
CA VAL A 121 11.96 -14.53 -11.81
C VAL A 121 11.03 -15.68 -12.17
N THR A 122 10.88 -15.97 -13.45
CA THR A 122 10.02 -17.07 -13.95
C THR A 122 10.52 -18.44 -13.50
N GLU A 123 11.83 -18.68 -13.57
CA GLU A 123 12.44 -19.92 -13.07
C GLU A 123 12.20 -20.10 -11.57
N SER A 124 12.35 -19.04 -10.79
CA SER A 124 12.10 -19.10 -9.34
C SER A 124 10.62 -19.37 -9.04
N LEU A 125 9.69 -18.72 -9.75
CA LEU A 125 8.26 -19.00 -9.62
C LEU A 125 7.91 -20.46 -9.95
N LEU A 126 8.56 -21.07 -10.95
CA LEU A 126 8.40 -22.49 -11.29
C LEU A 126 8.98 -23.42 -10.22
N VAL A 127 10.17 -23.11 -9.71
CA VAL A 127 10.86 -23.89 -8.67
C VAL A 127 10.03 -23.95 -7.37
N TYR A 128 9.45 -22.82 -6.97
CA TYR A 128 8.54 -22.76 -5.82
C TYR A 128 7.11 -23.24 -6.16
N GLY A 129 6.86 -23.56 -7.44
CA GLY A 129 5.59 -24.03 -7.96
C GLY A 129 4.45 -23.05 -7.75
N ILE A 130 4.74 -21.75 -7.85
CA ILE A 130 3.74 -20.67 -7.81
C ILE A 130 2.97 -20.62 -9.12
N ILE A 131 3.68 -20.84 -10.24
CA ILE A 131 3.11 -21.00 -11.58
C ILE A 131 3.40 -22.40 -12.13
N PRO A 132 2.51 -22.99 -12.94
CA PRO A 132 2.73 -24.31 -13.52
C PRO A 132 3.62 -24.29 -14.78
N ASP A 133 3.56 -23.23 -15.59
CA ASP A 133 4.38 -23.04 -16.78
C ASP A 133 4.91 -21.59 -16.88
N ALA A 134 6.00 -21.39 -17.61
CA ALA A 134 6.58 -20.06 -17.85
C ALA A 134 5.61 -19.11 -18.56
N SER A 135 4.69 -19.64 -19.38
CA SER A 135 3.66 -18.86 -20.06
C SER A 135 2.59 -18.29 -19.14
N ASP A 136 2.47 -18.80 -17.90
CA ASP A 136 1.50 -18.32 -16.91
C ASP A 136 2.00 -17.10 -16.11
N LEU A 137 3.21 -16.60 -16.38
CA LEU A 137 3.76 -15.42 -15.70
C LEU A 137 2.82 -14.21 -15.79
N LEU A 138 2.25 -13.97 -16.98
CA LEU A 138 1.36 -12.84 -17.21
C LEU A 138 0.08 -12.98 -16.37
N ASP A 139 -0.52 -14.16 -16.36
CA ASP A 139 -1.76 -14.44 -15.61
C ASP A 139 -1.53 -14.38 -14.09
N PHE A 140 -0.30 -14.65 -13.64
CA PHE A 140 0.09 -14.48 -12.25
C PHE A 140 0.32 -13.01 -11.86
N LEU A 141 1.07 -12.24 -12.65
CA LEU A 141 1.44 -10.86 -12.31
C LEU A 141 0.34 -9.84 -12.62
N ALA A 142 -0.57 -10.11 -13.56
CA ALA A 142 -1.66 -9.20 -13.90
C ALA A 142 -2.55 -8.80 -12.69
N PRO A 143 -3.07 -9.73 -11.87
CA PRO A 143 -3.84 -9.38 -10.67
C PRO A 143 -2.99 -8.66 -9.61
N VAL A 144 -1.70 -9.01 -9.46
CA VAL A 144 -0.78 -8.30 -8.56
C VAL A 144 -0.62 -6.85 -8.97
N LEU A 145 -0.43 -6.60 -10.27
CA LEU A 145 -0.33 -5.26 -10.82
C LEU A 145 -1.63 -4.47 -10.62
N ALA A 146 -2.78 -5.09 -10.86
CA ALA A 146 -4.08 -4.45 -10.66
C ALA A 146 -4.34 -4.07 -9.19
N GLU A 147 -3.99 -4.94 -8.25
CA GLU A 147 -4.09 -4.65 -6.82
C GLU A 147 -3.14 -3.53 -6.40
N TYR A 148 -1.89 -3.58 -6.87
CA TYR A 148 -0.91 -2.51 -6.65
C TYR A 148 -1.40 -1.16 -7.17
N THR A 149 -1.82 -1.09 -8.45
CA THR A 149 -2.25 0.17 -9.06
C THR A 149 -3.50 0.71 -8.38
N SER A 150 -4.45 -0.16 -8.02
CA SER A 150 -5.62 0.22 -7.22
C SER A 150 -5.23 0.80 -5.86
N SER A 151 -4.30 0.16 -5.15
CA SER A 151 -3.84 0.60 -3.83
C SER A 151 -3.17 1.98 -3.88
N VAL A 152 -2.19 2.19 -4.76
CA VAL A 152 -1.44 3.46 -4.82
C VAL A 152 -2.22 4.61 -5.46
N THR A 153 -3.28 4.30 -6.22
CA THR A 153 -4.15 5.29 -6.85
C THR A 153 -5.47 5.51 -6.13
N THR A 154 -5.68 4.87 -4.98
CA THR A 154 -6.87 5.12 -4.17
C THR A 154 -6.89 6.59 -3.74
N GLY A 155 -8.02 7.24 -4.02
CA GLY A 155 -8.24 8.64 -3.64
C GLY A 155 -8.17 8.84 -2.12
N PRO A 156 -7.93 10.08 -1.67
CA PRO A 156 -7.95 10.34 -0.24
C PRO A 156 -9.30 9.90 0.36
N PRO A 157 -9.28 9.38 1.59
CA PRO A 157 -10.51 8.90 2.22
C PRO A 157 -11.51 10.05 2.34
N ALA A 158 -12.80 9.71 2.38
CA ALA A 158 -13.81 10.68 2.78
C ALA A 158 -13.51 11.12 4.23
N TRP A 159 -12.80 12.24 4.40
CA TRP A 159 -12.26 12.72 5.69
C TRP A 159 -13.32 12.90 6.79
N ALA A 160 -14.59 13.05 6.40
CA ALA A 160 -15.69 13.08 7.37
C ALA A 160 -15.86 11.74 8.13
N ASN A 161 -15.46 10.62 7.52
CA ASN A 161 -15.57 9.27 8.08
C ASN A 161 -14.26 8.78 8.73
N THR A 162 -13.18 9.59 8.74
CA THR A 162 -11.87 9.20 9.29
C THR A 162 -11.74 9.55 10.77
N ARG A 163 -12.82 9.37 11.56
CA ARG A 163 -12.81 9.74 12.98
C ARG A 163 -11.75 8.95 13.74
N ALA A 164 -10.79 9.68 14.32
CA ALA A 164 -9.77 9.10 15.18
C ALA A 164 -10.32 8.77 16.58
N ASP A 165 -9.72 7.77 17.21
CA ASP A 165 -10.01 7.37 18.60
C ASP A 165 -9.32 8.29 19.63
N ALA A 166 -8.30 9.03 19.20
CA ALA A 166 -7.52 9.95 20.03
C ALA A 166 -7.25 11.27 19.30
N CYS A 167 -6.89 12.31 20.07
CA CYS A 167 -6.50 13.59 19.50
C CYS A 167 -5.19 13.46 18.70
N GLU A 168 -5.21 13.77 17.41
CA GLU A 168 -4.07 13.54 16.50
C GLU A 168 -2.82 14.40 16.80
N ILE A 169 -2.91 15.38 17.70
CA ILE A 169 -1.75 16.17 18.17
C ILE A 169 -1.24 15.72 19.54
N CYS A 170 -2.13 15.40 20.49
CA CYS A 170 -1.73 15.17 21.89
C CYS A 170 -2.07 13.79 22.42
N GLU A 171 -2.57 12.91 21.55
CA GLU A 171 -2.81 11.48 21.77
C GLU A 171 -3.79 11.13 22.91
N ARG A 172 -4.54 12.12 23.43
CA ARG A 172 -5.56 11.87 24.44
C ARG A 172 -6.78 11.22 23.79
N ASP A 173 -7.13 10.02 24.25
CA ASP A 173 -8.27 9.21 23.81
C ASP A 173 -9.52 9.37 24.72
N TRP A 174 -9.33 9.84 25.95
CA TRP A 174 -10.40 9.98 26.95
C TRP A 174 -11.20 11.29 26.86
N ILE A 175 -11.03 12.09 25.80
CA ILE A 175 -11.65 13.41 25.66
C ILE A 175 -12.42 13.59 24.35
N PRO A 176 -13.46 14.43 24.31
CA PRO A 176 -14.18 14.73 23.08
C PRO A 176 -13.27 15.37 22.03
N LEU A 177 -13.35 14.84 20.81
CA LEU A 177 -12.69 15.37 19.63
C LEU A 177 -13.65 16.24 18.83
N SER A 178 -13.07 17.20 18.12
CA SER A 178 -13.75 18.09 17.20
C SER A 178 -13.07 18.02 15.84
N TYR A 179 -13.88 18.24 14.80
CA TYR A 179 -13.44 18.27 13.42
C TYR A 179 -12.76 19.60 13.11
N HIS A 180 -11.51 19.55 12.64
CA HIS A 180 -10.71 20.70 12.27
C HIS A 180 -10.28 20.59 10.80
N HIS A 181 -10.60 21.59 9.98
CA HIS A 181 -10.10 21.63 8.60
C HIS A 181 -8.63 22.05 8.57
N LEU A 182 -7.77 21.18 8.05
CA LEU A 182 -6.33 21.44 7.92
C LEU A 182 -6.05 22.59 6.93
N ILE A 183 -6.83 22.65 5.84
CA ILE A 183 -6.90 23.82 4.98
C ILE A 183 -8.19 24.59 5.33
N PRO A 184 -8.11 25.74 6.01
CA PRO A 184 -9.31 26.45 6.47
C PRO A 184 -10.25 26.82 5.31
N ARG A 185 -11.55 26.52 5.45
CA ARG A 185 -12.55 26.76 4.39
C ARG A 185 -12.57 28.20 3.88
N GLY A 186 -12.34 29.16 4.77
CA GLY A 186 -12.29 30.59 4.43
C GLY A 186 -11.19 30.96 3.42
N VAL A 187 -10.19 30.11 3.21
CA VAL A 187 -9.10 30.34 2.24
C VAL A 187 -9.13 29.40 1.04
N HIS A 188 -10.12 28.50 0.92
CA HIS A 188 -10.22 27.55 -0.22
C HIS A 188 -10.19 28.23 -1.58
N ALA A 189 -10.99 29.28 -1.78
CA ALA A 189 -11.00 30.03 -3.04
C ALA A 189 -9.62 30.64 -3.38
N LYS A 190 -8.85 31.04 -2.36
CA LYS A 190 -7.50 31.57 -2.52
C LYS A 190 -6.50 30.45 -2.85
N VAL A 191 -6.61 29.31 -2.17
CA VAL A 191 -5.79 28.10 -2.40
C VAL A 191 -5.89 27.65 -3.86
N VAL A 192 -7.12 27.49 -4.37
CA VAL A 192 -7.37 27.11 -5.77
C VAL A 192 -6.83 28.16 -6.74
N LYS A 193 -7.17 29.44 -6.52
CA LYS A 193 -6.70 30.54 -7.38
C LYS A 193 -5.18 30.65 -7.45
N LYS A 194 -4.48 30.28 -6.37
CA LYS A 194 -3.02 30.34 -6.28
C LYS A 194 -2.33 29.03 -6.64
N GLY A 195 -3.07 27.94 -6.86
CA GLY A 195 -2.53 26.61 -7.11
C GLY A 195 -1.66 26.11 -5.95
N TRP A 196 -2.01 26.43 -4.70
CA TRP A 196 -1.23 25.96 -3.56
C TRP A 196 -1.42 24.48 -3.30
N HIS A 197 -2.65 23.99 -3.51
CA HIS A 197 -3.06 22.62 -3.25
C HIS A 197 -4.08 22.19 -4.30
N ASP A 198 -4.07 20.89 -4.56
CA ASP A 198 -5.07 20.25 -5.38
C ASP A 198 -6.45 20.29 -4.72
N GLU A 199 -7.51 20.33 -5.53
CA GLU A 199 -8.88 20.51 -5.05
C GLU A 199 -9.34 19.38 -4.11
N TRP A 200 -8.87 18.16 -4.34
CA TRP A 200 -9.19 17.04 -3.45
C TRP A 200 -8.68 17.33 -2.04
N MET A 201 -7.51 17.94 -1.85
CA MET A 201 -6.95 18.17 -0.51
C MET A 201 -7.73 19.20 0.32
N LEU A 202 -8.61 20.02 -0.26
CA LEU A 202 -9.27 21.14 0.44
C LEU A 202 -10.10 20.71 1.64
N ASN A 203 -10.64 19.49 1.63
CA ASN A 203 -11.49 18.98 2.70
C ASN A 203 -10.73 18.07 3.68
N SER A 204 -9.40 18.04 3.63
CA SER A 204 -8.57 17.34 4.60
C SER A 204 -8.78 17.89 6.02
N VAL A 205 -8.87 16.97 6.98
CA VAL A 205 -9.18 17.29 8.38
C VAL A 205 -8.32 16.56 9.37
N ALA A 206 -8.33 17.10 10.58
CA ALA A 206 -7.83 16.46 11.78
C ALA A 206 -8.92 16.42 12.88
N TRP A 207 -8.86 15.37 13.70
CA TRP A 207 -9.66 15.14 14.88
C TRP A 207 -8.88 15.59 16.12
N LEU A 208 -9.21 16.80 16.55
CA LEU A 208 -8.47 17.48 17.61
C LEU A 208 -9.36 17.69 18.82
N CYS A 209 -8.80 17.49 20.00
CA CYS A 209 -9.45 17.94 21.21
C CYS A 209 -9.56 19.47 21.24
N ARG A 210 -10.49 20.01 22.02
CA ARG A 210 -10.74 21.46 22.12
C ARG A 210 -9.46 22.28 22.38
N ALA A 211 -8.55 21.78 23.23
CA ALA A 211 -7.32 22.48 23.57
C ALA A 211 -6.36 22.58 22.37
N CYS A 212 -6.13 21.48 21.65
CA CYS A 212 -5.28 21.45 20.46
C CYS A 212 -5.91 22.22 19.30
N HIS A 213 -7.22 22.08 19.09
CA HIS A 213 -7.94 22.86 18.07
C HIS A 213 -7.76 24.36 18.31
N SER A 214 -7.96 24.83 19.55
CA SER A 214 -7.74 26.24 19.89
C SER A 214 -6.28 26.67 19.72
N PHE A 215 -5.33 25.76 19.94
CA PHE A 215 -3.90 26.04 19.78
C PHE A 215 -3.52 26.21 18.30
N VAL A 216 -3.99 25.33 17.42
CA VAL A 216 -3.73 25.39 15.97
C VAL A 216 -4.21 26.71 15.37
N HIS A 217 -5.37 27.22 15.79
CA HIS A 217 -5.85 28.53 15.34
C HIS A 217 -5.10 29.73 15.93
N ARG A 218 -4.26 29.54 16.97
CA ARG A 218 -3.42 30.60 17.54
C ARG A 218 -1.99 30.57 17.02
N MET A 219 -1.48 29.40 16.65
CA MET A 219 -0.07 29.26 16.25
C MET A 219 0.24 29.84 14.87
N ALA A 220 -0.78 29.94 14.00
CA ALA A 220 -0.63 30.37 12.61
C ALA A 220 -1.94 30.99 12.11
N SER A 221 -1.82 31.94 11.18
CA SER A 221 -2.97 32.48 10.44
C SER A 221 -3.58 31.42 9.52
N ASN A 222 -4.82 31.63 9.08
CA ASN A 222 -5.48 30.69 8.15
C ASN A 222 -4.69 30.49 6.84
N GLU A 223 -3.97 31.52 6.38
CA GLU A 223 -3.15 31.44 5.19
C GLU A 223 -1.85 30.67 5.44
N GLU A 224 -1.18 30.89 6.57
CA GLU A 224 -0.01 30.10 6.96
C GLU A 224 -0.38 28.63 7.19
N LEU A 225 -1.52 28.35 7.84
CA LEU A 225 -2.05 26.99 7.97
C LEU A 225 -2.22 26.34 6.59
N ALA A 226 -2.89 27.03 5.66
CA ALA A 226 -3.08 26.50 4.32
C ALA A 226 -1.77 26.35 3.53
N ARG A 227 -0.75 27.19 3.72
CA ARG A 227 0.48 27.13 2.91
C ARG A 227 1.54 26.18 3.48
N GLU A 228 1.71 26.19 4.78
CA GLU A 228 2.88 25.59 5.44
C GLU A 228 2.50 24.43 6.35
N TRP A 229 1.29 24.45 6.92
CA TRP A 229 0.85 23.54 7.99
C TRP A 229 -0.46 22.80 7.66
N PHE A 230 -0.61 22.37 6.40
CA PHE A 230 -1.84 21.79 5.85
C PHE A 230 -2.00 20.28 6.08
N THR A 231 -1.13 19.67 6.89
CA THR A 231 -1.25 18.28 7.35
C THR A 231 -0.91 18.20 8.84
N VAL A 232 -1.36 17.13 9.52
CA VAL A 232 -1.05 16.90 10.95
C VAL A 232 0.46 16.75 11.14
N GLU A 233 1.13 16.03 10.25
CA GLU A 233 2.58 15.80 10.30
C GLU A 233 3.33 17.12 10.27
N ARG A 234 2.99 18.01 9.32
CA ARG A 234 3.58 19.35 9.24
C ARG A 234 3.31 20.15 10.51
N ILE A 235 2.08 20.16 11.01
CA ILE A 235 1.76 20.82 12.28
C ILE A 235 2.68 20.31 13.41
N CYS A 236 2.87 19.00 13.52
CA CYS A 236 3.71 18.37 14.54
C CYS A 236 5.23 18.53 14.32
N GLU A 237 5.69 19.00 13.15
CA GLU A 237 7.10 19.36 12.93
C GLU A 237 7.50 20.62 13.68
N ARG A 238 6.54 21.48 14.06
CA ARG A 238 6.83 22.71 14.82
C ARG A 238 7.22 22.42 16.26
N GLU A 239 8.25 23.11 16.73
CA GLU A 239 8.73 22.98 18.11
C GLU A 239 7.66 23.35 19.14
N ASP A 240 6.97 24.47 18.95
CA ASP A 240 5.91 24.93 19.85
C ASP A 240 4.73 23.95 19.94
N VAL A 241 4.39 23.28 18.84
CA VAL A 241 3.37 22.23 18.80
C VAL A 241 3.83 20.99 19.57
N ARG A 242 5.08 20.54 19.41
CA ARG A 242 5.60 19.37 20.14
C ARG A 242 5.60 19.61 21.65
N ASP A 243 6.07 20.78 22.08
CA ASP A 243 6.07 21.15 23.50
C ASP A 243 4.66 21.23 24.07
N TRP A 244 3.75 21.85 23.30
CA TRP A 244 2.34 21.91 23.63
C TRP A 244 1.72 20.51 23.76
N ALA A 245 1.96 19.63 22.79
CA ALA A 245 1.45 18.26 22.75
C ALA A 245 1.91 17.45 23.97
N MET A 246 3.21 17.46 24.25
CA MET A 246 3.79 16.77 25.40
C MET A 246 3.20 17.26 26.73
N TRP A 247 3.02 18.57 26.87
CA TRP A 247 2.43 19.14 28.08
C TRP A 247 0.93 18.83 28.18
N VAL A 248 0.14 19.17 27.15
CA VAL A 248 -1.33 19.08 27.17
C VAL A 248 -1.82 17.63 27.24
N GLY A 249 -1.05 16.68 26.68
CA GLY A 249 -1.33 15.25 26.75
C GLY A 249 -1.40 14.74 28.19
N ARG A 250 -0.62 15.33 29.10
CA ARG A 250 -0.60 14.97 30.53
C ARG A 250 -1.64 15.72 31.37
N VAL A 251 -2.28 16.75 30.83
CA VAL A 251 -3.21 17.59 31.60
C VAL A 251 -4.59 16.94 31.69
N ARG A 252 -5.06 16.78 32.92
CA ARG A 252 -6.44 16.42 33.27
C ARG A 252 -7.16 17.63 33.85
N TRP A 253 -7.93 18.32 33.02
CA TRP A 253 -8.80 19.41 33.48
C TRP A 253 -9.94 18.82 34.31
N LYS A 254 -10.18 19.38 35.50
CA LYS A 254 -11.45 19.12 36.21
C LYS A 254 -12.57 19.76 35.38
N ALA A 255 -13.63 19.02 35.14
CA ALA A 255 -14.83 19.57 34.50
C ALA A 255 -15.28 20.81 35.29
N SER A 256 -15.41 21.94 34.60
CA SER A 256 -15.98 23.18 35.12
C SER A 256 -17.47 23.19 34.88
#